data_AF-A0A2U1NDR4-F1
#
_entry.id   AF-A0A2U1NDR4-F1
#
_cell.length_a   1.000
_cell.length_b   1.000
_cell.length_c   1.000
_cell.angle_alpha   90.00
_cell.angle_beta   90.00
_cell.angle_gamma   90.00
#
_symmetry.space_group_name_H-M   'P 1'
#
loop_
_entity.id
_entity.type
_entity.pdbx_description
1 polymer ?
#
loop_
_entity_poly.entity_id
_entity_poly.type
_entity_poly.pdbx_seq_one_letter_code
_entity_poly.pdbx_strand_id
1 'polypeptide(L)'
;MSNKSSDISHRPRMEEFKEAAASISVLPEVCISDILSLTSPRDASRAAAISKTFNTAADSDVVWEKFLPPDYRQVIARAVSPVFFETKKELYMYLSDSHVLLDRGTLDKDDDDV
;
A
#
# COMPACT_ATOMS: atom_id res chain seq x y z
N MET A 1 25.63 -46.65 51.33
CA MET A 1 25.37 -47.42 50.09
C MET A 1 24.42 -46.61 49.24
N SER A 2 24.82 -46.33 47.98
CA SER A 2 23.93 -46.17 46.82
C SER A 2 23.03 -44.91 46.81
N ASN A 3 23.45 -43.84 46.10
CA ASN A 3 23.15 -43.46 44.70
C ASN A 3 21.80 -42.70 44.55
N LYS A 4 21.74 -41.52 43.92
CA LYS A 4 21.84 -41.31 42.46
C LYS A 4 22.24 -39.87 42.15
N SER A 5 23.29 -39.73 41.35
CA SER A 5 23.55 -38.54 40.55
C SER A 5 22.43 -38.40 39.53
N SER A 6 21.53 -37.43 39.71
CA SER A 6 20.65 -37.01 38.63
C SER A 6 21.42 -36.04 37.75
N ASP A 7 21.97 -36.59 36.68
CA ASP A 7 22.56 -35.87 35.57
C ASP A 7 21.52 -34.87 35.04
N ILE A 8 21.71 -33.58 35.36
CA ILE A 8 20.94 -32.49 34.77
C ILE A 8 21.46 -32.39 33.34
N SER A 9 20.89 -33.23 32.47
CA SER A 9 20.96 -33.09 31.04
C SER A 9 20.41 -31.71 30.70
N HIS A 10 21.32 -30.74 30.59
CA HIS A 10 21.03 -29.41 30.10
C HIS A 10 20.81 -29.54 28.60
N ARG A 11 19.65 -30.11 28.25
CA ARG A 11 19.12 -30.11 26.90
C ARG A 11 19.06 -28.64 26.50
N PRO A 12 19.87 -28.16 25.54
CA PRO A 12 19.78 -26.77 25.13
C PRO A 12 18.39 -26.61 24.54
N ARG A 13 17.62 -25.70 25.13
CA ARG A 13 16.33 -25.26 24.59
C ARG A 13 16.61 -24.66 23.21
N MET A 14 16.34 -25.41 22.15
CA MET A 14 16.40 -24.95 20.76
C MET A 14 15.23 -23.99 20.43
N GLU A 15 14.93 -23.04 21.31
CA GLU A 15 13.82 -22.10 21.10
C GLU A 15 14.27 -20.66 21.34
N GLU A 16 15.33 -20.27 20.64
CA GLU A 16 15.71 -18.87 20.45
C GLU A 16 16.40 -18.70 19.09
N PHE A 17 15.90 -19.41 18.08
CA PHE A 17 16.30 -19.17 16.70
C PHE A 17 15.76 -17.80 16.29
N LYS A 18 16.66 -16.82 16.20
CA LYS A 18 16.49 -15.46 15.66
C LYS A 18 15.43 -15.35 14.56
N GLU A 19 14.20 -15.08 14.96
CA GLU A 19 13.09 -14.75 14.06
C GLU A 19 13.32 -13.39 13.35
N ALA A 20 14.25 -12.59 13.87
CA ALA A 20 14.67 -11.31 13.28
C ALA A 20 15.40 -11.44 11.94
N ALA A 21 15.94 -12.62 11.58
CA ALA A 21 16.72 -12.76 10.34
C ALA A 21 15.84 -12.87 9.07
N ALA A 22 14.53 -13.10 9.22
CA ALA A 22 13.59 -13.28 8.10
C ALA A 22 12.29 -12.47 8.23
N SER A 23 12.22 -11.48 9.13
CA SER A 23 11.01 -10.68 9.29
C SER A 23 10.91 -9.60 8.22
N ILE A 24 9.75 -9.47 7.57
CA ILE A 24 9.49 -8.42 6.56
C ILE A 24 9.76 -6.99 7.09
N SER A 25 9.70 -6.81 8.40
CA SER A 25 10.01 -5.55 9.10
C SER A 25 11.47 -5.11 9.04
N VAL A 26 12.42 -5.98 8.65
CA VAL A 26 13.83 -5.59 8.46
C VAL A 26 14.12 -5.07 7.05
N LEU A 27 13.16 -5.18 6.13
CA LEU A 27 13.32 -4.64 4.77
C LEU A 27 13.33 -3.11 4.80
N PRO A 28 14.07 -2.45 3.89
CA PRO A 28 13.96 -1.01 3.68
C PRO A 28 12.51 -0.62 3.38
N GLU A 29 12.11 0.58 3.82
CA GLU A 29 10.75 1.11 3.61
C GLU A 29 10.31 1.04 2.14
N VAL A 30 11.21 1.38 1.21
CA VAL A 30 10.96 1.31 -0.24
C VAL A 30 10.58 -0.10 -0.69
N CYS A 31 11.27 -1.13 -0.20
CA CYS A 31 10.93 -2.52 -0.54
C CYS A 31 9.57 -2.92 0.02
N ILE A 32 9.22 -2.44 1.22
CA ILE A 32 7.89 -2.67 1.81
C ILE A 32 6.83 -1.96 0.97
N SER A 33 7.04 -0.70 0.59
CA SER A 33 6.14 0.04 -0.30
C SER A 33 5.95 -0.69 -1.63
N ASP A 34 7.03 -1.15 -2.27
CA ASP A 34 6.95 -1.89 -3.53
C ASP A 34 6.10 -3.16 -3.37
N ILE A 35 6.33 -3.96 -2.31
CA ILE A 35 5.52 -5.15 -2.01
C ILE A 35 4.05 -4.77 -1.79
N LEU A 36 3.77 -3.75 -0.98
CA LEU A 36 2.41 -3.32 -0.69
C LEU A 36 1.69 -2.79 -1.95
N SER A 37 2.42 -2.18 -2.88
CA SER A 37 1.87 -1.72 -4.17
C SER A 37 1.37 -2.85 -5.07
N LEU A 38 1.80 -4.09 -4.82
CA LEU A 38 1.35 -5.30 -5.52
C LEU A 38 0.14 -5.96 -4.86
N THR A 39 -0.33 -5.41 -3.74
CA THR A 39 -1.50 -5.92 -3.00
C THR A 39 -2.77 -5.17 -3.38
N SER A 40 -3.88 -5.41 -2.67
CA SER A 40 -5.08 -4.58 -2.82
C SER A 40 -4.99 -3.32 -1.94
N PRO A 41 -5.71 -2.23 -2.29
CA PRO A 41 -5.77 -1.03 -1.44
C PRO A 41 -6.22 -1.31 0.00
N ARG A 42 -7.13 -2.30 0.15
CA ARG A 42 -7.60 -2.76 1.45
C ARG A 42 -6.49 -3.44 2.25
N ASP A 43 -5.69 -4.28 1.61
CA ASP A 43 -4.62 -5.01 2.29
C ASP A 43 -3.47 -4.07 2.66
N ALA A 44 -3.08 -3.14 1.77
CA ALA A 44 -2.13 -2.08 2.08
C ALA A 44 -2.59 -1.24 3.28
N SER A 45 -3.87 -0.84 3.31
CA SER A 45 -4.45 -0.09 4.43
C SER A 45 -4.41 -0.88 5.75
N ARG A 46 -4.61 -2.20 5.72
CA ARG A 46 -4.49 -3.05 6.91
C ARG A 46 -3.04 -3.22 7.36
N ALA A 47 -2.11 -3.30 6.40
CA ALA A 47 -0.69 -3.42 6.69
C ALA A 47 -0.16 -2.21 7.48
N ALA A 48 -0.72 -1.02 7.23
CA ALA A 48 -0.39 0.20 7.95
C ALA A 48 -0.52 0.09 9.49
N ALA A 49 -1.36 -0.82 10.00
CA ALA A 49 -1.55 -1.02 11.44
C ALA A 49 -0.47 -1.92 12.11
N ILE A 50 0.44 -2.52 11.35
CA ILE A 50 1.43 -3.49 11.87
C ILE A 50 2.55 -2.78 12.65
N SER A 51 3.13 -1.72 12.08
CA SER A 51 4.22 -0.97 12.68
C SER A 51 4.34 0.42 12.04
N LYS A 52 5.15 1.31 12.63
CA LYS A 52 5.40 2.64 12.07
C LYS A 52 5.99 2.59 10.65
N THR A 53 6.92 1.66 10.39
CA THR A 53 7.52 1.49 9.07
C THR A 53 6.51 1.01 8.03
N PHE A 54 5.60 0.11 8.44
CA PHE A 54 4.51 -0.31 7.57
C PHE A 54 3.50 0.81 7.33
N ASN A 55 3.22 1.63 8.34
CA ASN A 55 2.35 2.80 8.19
C ASN A 55 2.92 3.78 7.16
N THR A 56 4.19 4.18 7.29
CA THR A 56 4.83 5.11 6.35
C THR A 56 4.90 4.52 4.93
N ALA A 57 5.28 3.25 4.81
CA ALA A 57 5.30 2.56 3.52
C ALA A 57 3.91 2.48 2.86
N ALA A 58 2.89 2.06 3.61
CA ALA A 58 1.52 1.87 3.13
C ALA A 58 0.85 3.18 2.72
N ASP A 59 1.20 4.29 3.36
CA ASP A 59 0.65 5.62 3.05
C ASP A 59 1.46 6.36 1.97
N SER A 60 2.52 5.74 1.44
CA SER A 60 3.38 6.36 0.42
C SER A 60 2.70 6.48 -0.95
N ASP A 61 2.98 7.58 -1.66
CA ASP A 61 2.51 7.81 -3.02
C ASP A 61 3.00 6.77 -4.05
N VAL A 62 4.04 6.00 -3.73
CA VAL A 62 4.50 4.88 -4.56
C VAL A 62 3.44 3.77 -4.59
N VAL A 63 2.87 3.46 -3.43
CA VAL A 63 1.81 2.45 -3.28
C VAL A 63 0.54 2.92 -3.99
N TRP A 64 0.08 4.13 -3.66
CA TRP A 64 -1.22 4.61 -4.14
C TRP A 64 -1.23 4.97 -5.62
N GLU A 65 -0.09 5.29 -6.24
CA GLU A 65 0.01 5.41 -7.72
C GLU A 65 -0.43 4.14 -8.44
N LYS A 66 -0.10 2.95 -7.90
CA LYS A 66 -0.45 1.66 -8.52
C LYS A 66 -1.93 1.32 -8.39
N PHE A 67 -2.61 1.93 -7.43
CA PHE A 67 -4.03 1.70 -7.17
C PHE A 67 -4.93 2.66 -7.96
N LEU A 68 -4.38 3.78 -8.42
CA LEU A 68 -5.12 4.73 -9.25
C LEU A 68 -5.35 4.17 -10.66
N PRO A 69 -6.46 4.54 -11.33
CA PRO A 69 -6.66 4.27 -12.74
C PRO A 69 -5.50 4.82 -13.59
N PRO A 70 -5.01 4.13 -14.64
CA PRO A 70 -3.88 4.62 -15.45
C PRO A 70 -4.09 6.01 -16.07
N ASP A 71 -5.34 6.37 -16.30
CA ASP A 71 -5.80 7.62 -16.89
C ASP A 71 -6.30 8.64 -15.86
N TYR A 72 -6.05 8.44 -14.56
CA TYR A 72 -6.57 9.30 -13.49
C TYR A 72 -6.25 10.79 -13.70
N ARG A 73 -5.11 11.11 -14.31
CA ARG A 73 -4.72 12.50 -14.65
C ARG A 73 -5.65 13.14 -15.67
N GLN A 74 -6.16 12.36 -16.61
CA GLN A 74 -7.14 12.82 -17.61
C GLN A 74 -8.51 12.96 -16.96
N VAL A 75 -8.87 12.01 -16.08
CA VAL A 75 -10.11 12.06 -15.29
C VAL A 75 -10.18 13.35 -14.47
N ILE A 76 -9.13 13.70 -13.71
CA ILE A 76 -9.10 14.94 -12.92
C ILE A 76 -9.06 16.20 -13.78
N ALA A 77 -8.39 16.17 -14.94
CA ALA A 77 -8.32 17.32 -15.85
C ALA A 77 -9.67 17.64 -16.49
N ARG A 78 -10.52 16.62 -16.66
CA ARG A 78 -11.87 16.73 -17.23
C ARG A 78 -12.95 16.86 -16.16
N ALA A 79 -12.61 16.83 -14.88
CA ALA A 79 -13.58 16.98 -13.81
C ALA A 79 -14.20 18.40 -13.86
N VAL A 80 -15.53 18.49 -13.81
CA VAL A 80 -16.26 19.77 -13.83
C VAL A 80 -15.89 20.64 -12.62
N SER A 81 -15.62 20.01 -11.48
CA SER A 81 -15.16 20.67 -10.27
C SER A 81 -13.67 20.41 -10.07
N PRO A 82 -12.88 21.41 -9.66
CA PRO A 82 -11.47 21.21 -9.34
C PRO A 82 -11.29 20.13 -8.26
N VAL A 83 -10.40 19.18 -8.53
CA VAL A 83 -10.02 18.12 -7.58
C VAL A 83 -8.75 18.54 -6.87
N PHE A 84 -8.83 18.68 -5.54
CA PHE A 84 -7.68 19.00 -4.69
C PHE A 84 -7.33 17.78 -3.83
N PHE A 85 -6.05 17.43 -3.79
CA PHE A 85 -5.51 16.34 -2.97
C PHE A 85 -4.05 16.64 -2.63
N GLU A 86 -3.63 16.25 -1.43
CA GLU A 86 -2.24 16.37 -0.96
C GLU A 86 -1.48 15.05 -1.17
N THR A 87 -2.19 13.92 -1.16
CA THR A 87 -1.63 12.58 -1.38
C THR A 87 -2.43 11.80 -2.41
N LYS A 88 -1.81 10.80 -3.05
CA LYS A 88 -2.52 9.91 -3.98
C LYS A 88 -3.52 9.00 -3.28
N LYS A 89 -3.31 8.74 -1.99
CA LYS A 89 -4.29 8.07 -1.14
C LYS A 89 -5.59 8.86 -1.05
N GLU A 90 -5.50 10.15 -0.76
CA GLU A 90 -6.67 11.05 -0.75
C GLU A 90 -7.35 11.08 -2.10
N LEU A 91 -6.59 11.16 -3.19
CA LEU A 91 -7.15 11.11 -4.53
C LEU A 91 -7.90 9.79 -4.79
N TYR A 92 -7.31 8.65 -4.41
CA TYR A 92 -7.96 7.35 -4.56
C TYR A 92 -9.30 7.31 -3.80
N MET A 93 -9.32 7.80 -2.56
CA MET A 93 -10.54 7.84 -1.75
C MET A 93 -11.59 8.75 -2.40
N TYR A 94 -11.20 9.94 -2.84
CA TYR A 94 -12.09 10.87 -3.54
C TYR A 94 -12.73 10.24 -4.78
N LEU A 95 -11.93 9.58 -5.63
CA LEU A 95 -12.42 8.91 -6.85
C LEU A 95 -13.28 7.67 -6.55
N SER A 96 -13.03 6.98 -5.43
CA SER A 96 -13.79 5.79 -5.04
C SER A 96 -15.14 6.16 -4.43
N ASP A 97 -15.21 7.26 -3.68
CA ASP A 97 -16.42 7.67 -2.96
C ASP A 97 -17.32 8.60 -3.79
N SER A 98 -16.76 9.31 -4.78
CA SER A 98 -17.50 10.31 -5.58
C SER A 98 -17.66 9.89 -7.04
N HIS A 99 -18.87 10.04 -7.58
CA HIS A 99 -19.06 10.05 -9.03
C HIS A 99 -18.48 11.35 -9.60
N VAL A 100 -17.27 11.30 -10.16
CA VAL A 100 -16.66 12.45 -10.83
C VAL A 100 -17.46 12.77 -12.09
N LEU A 101 -18.14 13.92 -12.08
CA LEU A 101 -18.79 14.44 -13.28
C LEU A 101 -17.71 14.96 -14.23
N LEU A 102 -17.58 14.31 -15.38
CA LEU A 102 -16.69 14.74 -16.44
C LEU A 102 -17.39 15.77 -17.32
N ASP A 103 -16.62 16.74 -17.81
CA ASP A 103 -17.01 17.65 -18.88
C ASP A 103 -17.68 16.86 -20.02
N ARG A 104 -18.88 17.33 -20.39
CA ARG A 104 -19.72 16.77 -21.44
C ARG A 104 -18.91 16.77 -22.73
N GLY A 105 -18.37 15.60 -23.07
CA GLY A 105 -17.51 15.39 -24.23
C GLY A 105 -17.96 16.26 -25.39
N THR A 106 -17.15 17.28 -25.70
CA THR A 106 -17.28 17.98 -26.97
C THR A 106 -16.91 16.91 -27.98
N LEU A 107 -17.93 16.24 -28.53
CA LEU A 107 -17.80 15.62 -29.83
C LEU A 107 -17.37 16.80 -30.69
N ASP A 108 -16.10 16.83 -31.09
CA ASP A 108 -15.63 17.72 -32.13
C ASP A 108 -16.67 17.58 -33.24
N LYS A 109 -17.53 18.61 -33.34
CA LYS A 109 -18.42 18.69 -34.47
C LYS A 109 -17.45 18.99 -35.60
N ASP A 110 -17.14 17.96 -36.37
CA ASP A 110 -16.71 18.10 -37.74
C ASP A 110 -17.86 18.77 -38.51
N ASP A 111 -18.09 20.05 -38.22
CA ASP A 111 -18.75 20.98 -39.11
C ASP A 111 -17.61 21.60 -39.92
N ASP A 112 -17.39 21.07 -41.12
CA ASP A 112 -17.11 21.90 -42.29
C ASP A 112 -17.58 21.14 -43.54
N ASP A 113 -18.79 21.53 -43.94
CA ASP A 113 -19.29 21.46 -45.31
C ASP A 113 -18.23 21.90 -46.33
N VAL A 114 -17.90 21.03 -47.30
CA VAL A 114 -17.76 21.35 -48.74
C VAL A 114 -18.22 20.15 -49.56
#